data_AF-A0A242K0E7-F1
#
_entry.id   AF-A0A242K0E7-F1
#
_cell.length_a   1.000
_cell.length_b   1.000
_cell.length_c   1.000
_cell.angle_alpha   90.00
_cell.angle_beta   90.00
_cell.angle_gamma   90.00
#
_symmetry.space_group_name_H-M   'P 1'
#
loop_
_entity.id
_entity.type
_entity.pdbx_description
1 polymer ?
#
loop_
_entity_poly.entity_id
_entity_poly.type
_entity_poly.pdbx_seq_one_letter_code
_entity_poly.pdbx_strand_id
1 'polypeptide(L)'
;MFSIYMDGQDKTNQIIDWELVLKRDEISVKVRFHSGKTFEKPLHLCQITPKKELKANLLLRENGIYEMVEKVTEYGNKYIACSSLTDSKKIVAESAKVKLFVQSDLKKERIFSYFNDVIEARIELGKAKDRPMLESLKRQMDQITPCKETALHAYCYGENKSREGLKHYIFPFGLNESQMRAVENAFSSQISIIEGPPGTGKTQTILNIIANILITKKSVAIVSNNNFAVENVYEKMAKYDLDYLIAKLGSKDNRINFFKNLPSKPQEEDSLTKIDVNEIDLILEKLKDRLVIQNKVAKLKSEISELRIEKEYLNKWHKENPLMNFIDIKNYRMSLSKISDLLVYINSLEKRRISLKERVRFVSYTHLDVYKRQI
;
A
#
# COMPACT_ATOMS: atom_id res chain seq x y z
N MET A 1 18.87 -28.74 0.79
CA MET A 1 20.08 -29.54 1.04
C MET A 1 21.14 -29.09 0.05
N PHE A 2 22.38 -28.85 0.49
CA PHE A 2 23.46 -28.37 -0.37
C PHE A 2 24.62 -29.37 -0.33
N SER A 3 25.47 -29.38 -1.37
CA SER A 3 26.73 -30.14 -1.38
C SER A 3 27.90 -29.23 -1.72
N ILE A 4 29.07 -29.49 -1.13
CA ILE A 4 30.31 -28.73 -1.37
C ILE A 4 31.45 -29.71 -1.60
N TYR A 5 32.03 -29.64 -2.79
CA TYR A 5 33.25 -30.32 -3.17
C TYR A 5 34.38 -29.30 -3.22
N MET A 6 35.53 -29.61 -2.62
CA MET A 6 36.74 -28.78 -2.67
C MET A 6 37.88 -29.63 -3.23
N ASP A 7 38.51 -29.18 -4.31
CA ASP A 7 39.53 -29.94 -5.05
C ASP A 7 39.04 -31.37 -5.42
N GLY A 8 37.76 -31.49 -5.79
CA GLY A 8 37.12 -32.76 -6.15
C GLY A 8 36.74 -33.68 -4.98
N GLN A 9 37.03 -33.31 -3.73
CA GLN A 9 36.64 -34.09 -2.55
C GLN A 9 35.35 -33.58 -1.93
N ASP A 10 34.39 -34.47 -1.67
CA ASP A 10 33.16 -34.13 -0.96
C ASP A 10 33.44 -33.78 0.51
N LYS A 11 33.09 -32.56 0.91
CA LYS A 11 33.22 -32.07 2.30
C LYS A 11 31.87 -31.86 2.98
N THR A 12 30.76 -32.16 2.30
CA THR A 12 29.38 -31.80 2.71
C THR A 12 29.03 -32.25 4.12
N ASN A 13 29.35 -33.49 4.50
CA ASN A 13 29.00 -34.02 5.83
C ASN A 13 29.99 -33.63 6.94
N GLN A 14 31.12 -33.00 6.58
CA GLN A 14 32.18 -32.65 7.52
C GLN A 14 32.07 -31.20 8.02
N ILE A 15 31.28 -30.38 7.34
CA ILE A 15 31.14 -28.95 7.57
C ILE A 15 29.93 -28.64 8.47
N ILE A 16 30.12 -27.68 9.38
CA ILE A 16 29.05 -27.06 10.16
C ILE A 16 28.42 -25.93 9.35
N ASP A 17 29.27 -25.10 8.75
CA ASP A 17 28.84 -23.92 8.01
C ASP A 17 29.85 -23.54 6.94
N TRP A 18 29.42 -22.69 6.00
CA TRP A 18 30.26 -22.18 4.93
C TRP A 18 29.84 -20.77 4.53
N GLU A 19 30.79 -19.99 4.01
CA GLU A 19 30.60 -18.62 3.55
C GLU A 19 31.35 -18.36 2.24
N LEU A 20 30.77 -17.53 1.37
CA LEU A 20 31.52 -16.93 0.27
C LEU A 20 32.18 -15.64 0.77
N VAL A 21 33.49 -15.53 0.54
CA VAL A 21 34.28 -14.37 0.94
C VAL A 21 34.90 -13.74 -0.29
N LEU A 22 34.80 -12.42 -0.42
CA LEU A 22 35.48 -11.66 -1.45
C LEU A 22 36.79 -11.08 -0.89
N LYS A 23 37.94 -11.48 -1.45
CA LYS A 23 39.25 -10.93 -1.10
C LYS A 23 39.98 -10.51 -2.36
N ARG A 24 40.41 -9.24 -2.45
CA ARG A 24 41.20 -8.70 -3.58
C ARG A 24 40.61 -9.06 -4.95
N ASP A 25 39.29 -8.95 -5.08
CA ASP A 25 38.52 -9.27 -6.30
C ASP A 25 38.50 -10.76 -6.71
N GLU A 26 38.89 -11.67 -5.82
CA GLU A 26 38.70 -13.11 -5.96
C GLU A 26 37.68 -13.61 -4.92
N ILE A 27 36.74 -14.45 -5.38
CA ILE A 27 35.74 -15.08 -4.50
C ILE A 27 36.31 -16.40 -4.04
N SER A 28 36.31 -16.62 -2.73
CA SER A 28 36.72 -17.86 -2.08
C SER A 28 35.59 -18.45 -1.26
N VAL A 29 35.56 -19.78 -1.17
CA VAL A 29 34.68 -20.55 -0.29
C VAL A 29 35.44 -20.81 0.99
N LYS A 30 34.93 -20.29 2.10
CA LYS A 30 35.44 -20.58 3.44
C LYS A 30 34.48 -21.51 4.16
N VAL A 31 34.98 -22.66 4.58
CA VAL A 31 34.22 -23.70 5.28
C VAL A 31 34.67 -23.82 6.74
N ARG A 32 33.74 -24.12 7.63
CA ARG A 32 33.98 -24.38 9.06
C ARG A 32 33.62 -25.83 9.36
N PHE A 33 34.55 -26.59 9.93
CA PHE A 33 34.37 -28.01 10.26
C PHE A 33 33.93 -28.22 11.71
N HIS A 34 33.41 -29.42 12.00
CA HIS A 34 33.05 -29.86 13.35
C HIS A 34 34.22 -29.83 14.35
N SER A 35 35.45 -29.90 13.85
CA SER A 35 36.68 -29.78 14.64
C SER A 35 37.04 -28.34 15.03
N GLY A 36 36.25 -27.33 14.62
CA GLY A 36 36.56 -25.91 14.82
C GLY A 36 37.57 -25.33 13.82
N LYS A 37 38.23 -26.17 13.02
CA LYS A 37 39.15 -25.71 11.95
C LYS A 37 38.36 -25.03 10.83
N THR A 38 38.96 -24.02 10.22
CA THR A 38 38.45 -23.36 9.01
C THR A 38 39.39 -23.57 7.84
N PHE A 39 38.83 -23.78 6.66
CA PHE A 39 39.60 -23.90 5.42
C PHE A 39 39.01 -22.98 4.36
N GLU A 40 39.85 -22.40 3.53
CA GLU A 40 39.44 -21.44 2.51
C GLU A 40 40.11 -21.81 1.19
N LYS A 41 39.32 -21.84 0.12
CA LYS A 41 39.80 -22.07 -1.24
C LYS A 41 39.11 -21.15 -2.23
N PRO A 42 39.78 -20.78 -3.33
CA PRO A 42 39.14 -20.08 -4.44
C PRO A 42 37.89 -20.80 -4.96
N LEU A 43 36.88 -20.03 -5.35
CA LEU A 43 35.60 -20.55 -5.84
C LEU A 43 35.75 -21.43 -7.08
N HIS A 44 36.75 -21.17 -7.94
CA HIS A 44 37.00 -21.96 -9.14
C HIS A 44 37.50 -23.39 -8.85
N LEU A 45 38.02 -23.65 -7.64
CA LEU A 45 38.41 -24.99 -7.16
C LEU A 45 37.30 -25.69 -6.36
N CYS A 46 36.15 -25.03 -6.22
CA CYS A 46 35.04 -25.52 -5.43
C CYS A 46 33.81 -25.75 -6.31
N GLN A 47 33.07 -26.83 -6.04
CA GLN A 47 31.79 -27.09 -6.69
C GLN A 47 30.70 -27.13 -5.61
N ILE A 48 29.78 -26.17 -5.68
CA ILE A 48 28.66 -26.03 -4.74
C ILE A 48 27.36 -26.34 -5.49
N THR A 49 26.54 -27.23 -4.94
CA THR A 49 25.24 -27.60 -5.50
C THR A 49 24.13 -27.30 -4.49
N PRO A 50 22.97 -26.74 -4.89
CA PRO A 50 22.66 -26.28 -6.25
C PRO A 50 23.43 -25.02 -6.66
N LYS A 51 23.80 -24.96 -7.93
CA LYS A 51 24.28 -23.75 -8.61
C LYS A 51 23.20 -23.31 -9.60
N LYS A 52 22.68 -22.08 -9.46
CA LYS A 52 21.64 -21.54 -10.34
C LYS A 52 22.09 -20.22 -10.94
N GLU A 53 22.01 -20.11 -12.26
CA GLU A 53 22.18 -18.82 -12.93
C GLU A 53 20.82 -18.10 -12.95
N LEU A 54 20.82 -16.87 -12.42
CA LEU A 54 19.61 -16.08 -12.28
C LEU A 54 19.59 -14.97 -13.33
N LYS A 55 18.48 -14.85 -14.06
CA LYS A 55 18.26 -13.75 -15.00
C LYS A 55 17.85 -12.51 -14.22
N ALA A 56 18.83 -11.76 -13.74
CA ALA A 56 18.65 -10.49 -13.06
C ALA A 56 19.77 -9.54 -13.45
N ASN A 57 19.44 -8.25 -13.52
CA ASN A 57 20.41 -7.18 -13.80
C ASN A 57 20.34 -6.02 -12.81
N LEU A 58 19.53 -6.16 -11.76
CA LEU A 58 19.43 -5.23 -10.64
C LEU A 58 19.45 -6.01 -9.33
N LEU A 59 20.29 -5.57 -8.40
CA LEU A 59 20.40 -6.09 -7.05
C LEU A 59 20.01 -5.00 -6.06
N LEU A 60 19.08 -5.29 -5.16
CA LEU A 60 18.69 -4.45 -4.04
C LEU A 60 19.22 -5.04 -2.74
N ARG A 61 20.03 -4.28 -2.03
CA ARG A 61 20.51 -4.64 -0.68
C ARG A 61 19.47 -4.25 0.40
N GLU A 62 19.61 -4.82 1.60
CA GLU A 62 18.75 -4.47 2.76
C GLU A 62 18.74 -2.97 3.08
N ASN A 63 19.85 -2.27 2.84
CA ASN A 63 19.95 -0.83 3.06
C ASN A 63 19.22 0.02 2.01
N GLY A 64 18.53 -0.60 1.04
CA GLY A 64 17.75 0.10 0.02
C GLY A 64 18.55 0.57 -1.19
N ILE A 65 19.84 0.22 -1.28
CA ILE A 65 20.70 0.61 -2.41
C ILE A 65 20.49 -0.39 -3.56
N TYR A 66 20.22 0.16 -4.75
CA TYR A 66 20.19 -0.58 -6.00
C TYR A 66 21.57 -0.54 -6.67
N GLU A 67 22.06 -1.71 -7.09
CA GLU A 67 23.28 -1.89 -7.88
C GLU A 67 22.92 -2.59 -9.18
N MET A 68 23.45 -2.11 -10.32
CA MET A 68 23.32 -2.81 -11.60
C MET A 68 24.31 -3.96 -11.62
N VAL A 69 23.84 -5.17 -11.90
CA VAL A 69 24.65 -6.39 -11.81
C VAL A 69 24.56 -7.24 -13.08
N GLU A 70 25.58 -8.02 -13.36
CA GLU A 70 25.59 -9.04 -14.41
C GLU A 70 26.06 -10.39 -13.87
N LYS A 71 25.81 -11.46 -14.63
CA LYS A 71 26.26 -12.83 -14.35
C LYS A 71 25.89 -13.32 -12.94
N VAL A 72 24.65 -13.07 -12.53
CA VAL A 72 24.16 -13.40 -11.20
C VAL A 72 24.05 -14.92 -11.03
N THR A 73 24.83 -15.47 -10.10
CA THR A 73 24.85 -16.90 -9.78
C THR A 73 24.55 -17.13 -8.31
N GLU A 74 23.57 -17.96 -8.02
CA GLU A 74 23.25 -18.44 -6.67
C GLU A 74 23.93 -19.78 -6.39
N TYR A 75 24.56 -19.87 -5.21
CA TYR A 75 25.28 -21.04 -4.72
C TYR A 75 24.61 -21.57 -3.44
N GLY A 76 24.27 -22.86 -3.45
CA GLY A 76 23.75 -23.59 -2.30
C GLY A 76 22.41 -23.07 -1.76
N ASN A 77 21.69 -22.24 -2.54
CA ASN A 77 20.56 -21.42 -2.08
C ASN A 77 20.89 -20.52 -0.86
N LYS A 78 22.16 -20.16 -0.67
CA LYS A 78 22.61 -19.39 0.51
C LYS A 78 23.28 -18.08 0.13
N TYR A 79 24.11 -18.08 -0.91
CA TYR A 79 24.84 -16.89 -1.35
C TYR A 79 24.66 -16.63 -2.85
N ILE A 80 24.68 -15.36 -3.21
CA ILE A 80 24.75 -14.89 -4.59
C ILE A 80 26.12 -14.29 -4.83
N ALA A 81 26.68 -14.60 -5.99
CA ALA A 81 27.83 -13.91 -6.55
C ALA A 81 27.45 -13.28 -7.91
N CYS A 82 27.84 -12.04 -8.12
CA CYS A 82 27.62 -11.30 -9.36
C CYS A 82 28.72 -10.28 -9.59
N SER A 83 28.75 -9.66 -10.75
CA SER A 83 29.64 -8.53 -11.04
C SER A 83 28.83 -7.25 -11.21
N SER A 84 29.35 -6.14 -10.69
CA SER A 84 28.79 -4.81 -10.90
C SER A 84 28.96 -4.37 -12.35
N LEU A 85 27.90 -3.87 -12.99
CA LEU A 85 27.98 -3.31 -14.34
C LEU A 85 28.68 -1.94 -14.37
N THR A 86 28.68 -1.20 -13.26
CA THR A 86 29.22 0.17 -13.23
C THR A 86 30.74 0.19 -13.09
N ASP A 87 31.31 -0.71 -12.29
CA ASP A 87 32.75 -0.71 -11.98
C ASP A 87 33.40 -2.10 -12.11
N SER A 88 32.69 -3.08 -12.66
CA SER A 88 33.17 -4.46 -12.88
C SER A 88 33.62 -5.21 -11.62
N LYS A 89 33.40 -4.66 -10.42
CA LYS A 89 33.76 -5.31 -9.16
C LYS A 89 32.88 -6.50 -8.89
N LYS A 90 33.46 -7.57 -8.34
CA LYS A 90 32.67 -8.71 -7.86
C LYS A 90 31.91 -8.34 -6.59
N ILE A 91 30.71 -8.88 -6.46
CA ILE A 91 29.81 -8.70 -5.33
C ILE A 91 29.43 -10.07 -4.82
N VAL A 92 29.47 -10.23 -3.51
CA VAL A 92 28.98 -11.41 -2.79
C VAL A 92 27.98 -10.96 -1.74
N ALA A 93 26.84 -11.61 -1.66
CA ALA A 93 25.82 -11.35 -0.65
C ALA A 93 25.06 -12.63 -0.30
N GLU A 94 24.49 -12.68 0.91
CA GLU A 94 23.56 -13.74 1.28
C GLU A 94 22.25 -13.60 0.49
N SER A 95 21.75 -14.70 -0.09
CA SER A 95 20.52 -14.72 -0.88
C SER A 95 19.32 -14.14 -0.13
N ALA A 96 19.25 -14.39 1.19
CA ALA A 96 18.16 -13.90 2.03
C ALA A 96 18.17 -12.37 2.25
N LYS A 97 19.33 -11.72 2.08
CA LYS A 97 19.56 -10.29 2.34
C LYS A 97 19.51 -9.42 1.09
N VAL A 98 19.26 -10.01 -0.07
CA VAL A 98 19.19 -9.25 -1.33
C VAL A 98 17.96 -9.62 -2.11
N LYS A 99 17.45 -8.67 -2.88
CA LYS A 99 16.40 -8.91 -3.86
C LYS A 99 16.94 -8.66 -5.25
N LEU A 100 16.63 -9.56 -6.16
CA LEU A 100 17.05 -9.50 -7.55
C LEU A 100 15.88 -9.11 -8.43
N PHE A 101 16.14 -8.20 -9.36
CA PHE A 101 15.14 -7.70 -10.29
C PHE A 101 15.66 -7.72 -11.72
N VAL A 102 14.72 -7.75 -12.65
CA VAL A 102 14.96 -7.45 -14.05
C VAL A 102 14.55 -6.00 -14.29
N GLN A 103 15.45 -5.25 -14.92
CA GLN A 103 15.25 -3.89 -15.36
C GLN A 103 14.05 -3.83 -16.30
N SER A 104 13.21 -2.82 -16.09
CA SER A 104 12.09 -2.52 -16.97
C SER A 104 12.54 -1.61 -18.12
N ASP A 105 11.78 -1.64 -19.21
CA ASP A 105 11.90 -0.67 -20.31
C ASP A 105 11.28 0.70 -19.99
N LEU A 106 11.16 1.08 -18.70
CA LEU A 106 10.54 2.34 -18.26
C LEU A 106 11.08 3.56 -19.02
N LYS A 107 12.39 3.62 -19.27
CA LYS A 107 13.01 4.76 -19.96
C LYS A 107 12.61 4.89 -21.44
N LYS A 108 12.03 3.85 -22.03
CA LYS A 108 11.53 3.82 -23.41
C LYS A 108 10.02 3.99 -23.48
N GLU A 109 9.34 4.07 -22.33
CA GLU A 109 7.90 4.20 -22.27
C GLU A 109 7.50 5.66 -22.62
N ARG A 110 6.37 5.81 -23.34
CA ARG A 110 5.87 7.08 -23.88
C ARG A 110 5.62 8.17 -22.83
N ILE A 111 4.97 7.86 -21.72
CA ILE A 111 4.71 8.77 -20.59
C ILE A 111 6.04 9.19 -19.94
N PHE A 112 6.99 8.26 -19.77
CA PHE A 112 8.31 8.61 -19.25
C PHE A 112 9.07 9.54 -20.21
N SER A 113 9.06 9.23 -21.50
CA SER A 113 9.62 10.10 -22.56
C SER A 113 8.98 11.47 -22.55
N TYR A 114 7.65 11.56 -22.44
CA TYR A 114 6.93 12.82 -22.36
C TYR A 114 7.41 13.71 -21.20
N PHE A 115 7.71 13.14 -20.02
CA PHE A 115 8.27 13.94 -18.93
C PHE A 115 9.66 14.51 -19.26
N ASN A 116 10.51 13.73 -19.95
CA ASN A 116 11.81 14.23 -20.41
C ASN A 116 11.63 15.34 -21.46
N ASP A 117 10.74 15.16 -22.43
CA ASP A 117 10.46 16.15 -23.47
C ASP A 117 10.00 17.48 -22.85
N VAL A 118 9.13 17.42 -21.84
CA VAL A 118 8.67 18.61 -21.10
C VAL A 118 9.81 19.30 -20.36
N ILE A 119 10.73 18.54 -19.75
CA ILE A 119 11.89 19.10 -19.05
C ILE A 119 12.82 19.78 -20.06
N GLU A 120 13.12 19.12 -21.18
CA GLU A 120 13.99 19.64 -22.24
C GLU A 120 13.42 20.92 -22.84
N ALA A 121 12.14 20.92 -23.23
CA ALA A 121 11.46 22.11 -23.72
C ALA A 121 11.48 23.27 -22.71
N ARG A 122 11.35 22.98 -21.40
CA ARG A 122 11.44 24.01 -20.35
C ARG A 122 12.86 24.53 -20.15
N ILE A 123 13.89 23.72 -20.38
CA ILE A 123 15.28 24.17 -20.35
C ILE A 123 15.56 25.13 -21.52
N GLU A 124 15.04 24.80 -22.70
CA GLU A 124 15.21 25.61 -23.92
C GLU A 124 14.47 26.94 -23.85
N LEU A 125 13.20 26.92 -23.40
CA LEU A 125 12.32 28.09 -23.36
C LEU A 125 12.39 28.87 -22.04
N GLY A 126 13.05 28.31 -21.03
CA GLY A 126 13.04 28.82 -19.66
C GLY A 126 13.87 30.09 -19.44
N LYS A 127 13.55 30.81 -18.36
CA LYS A 127 14.35 31.94 -17.90
C LYS A 127 15.69 31.43 -17.34
N ALA A 128 16.77 32.19 -17.54
CA ALA A 128 18.12 31.82 -17.06
C ALA A 128 18.18 31.46 -15.57
N LYS A 129 17.32 32.05 -14.73
CA LYS A 129 17.22 31.77 -13.29
C LYS A 129 16.72 30.37 -12.93
N ASP A 130 15.90 29.74 -13.78
CA ASP A 130 15.26 28.45 -13.49
C ASP A 130 16.05 27.28 -14.10
N ARG A 131 16.98 27.60 -15.02
CA ARG A 131 17.78 26.64 -15.77
C ARG A 131 18.61 25.68 -14.90
N PRO A 132 19.33 26.12 -13.84
CA PRO A 132 20.10 25.19 -13.00
C PRO A 132 19.23 24.16 -12.28
N MET A 133 18.02 24.55 -11.87
CA MET A 133 17.06 23.63 -11.24
C MET A 133 16.60 22.57 -12.25
N LEU A 134 16.23 22.99 -13.46
CA LEU A 134 15.75 22.10 -14.51
C LEU A 134 16.84 21.14 -14.99
N GLU A 135 18.08 21.60 -15.16
CA GLU A 135 19.24 20.75 -15.49
C GLU A 135 19.51 19.72 -14.38
N SER A 136 19.39 20.13 -13.10
CA SER A 136 19.47 19.20 -11.98
C SER A 136 18.34 18.16 -12.01
N LEU A 137 17.12 18.57 -12.35
CA LEU A 137 15.98 17.66 -12.48
C LEU A 137 16.19 16.65 -13.62
N LYS A 138 16.68 17.09 -14.78
CA LYS A 138 17.03 16.21 -15.90
C LYS A 138 18.04 15.15 -15.50
N ARG A 139 19.13 15.56 -14.84
CA ARG A 139 20.15 14.63 -14.32
C ARG A 139 19.54 13.62 -13.34
N GLN A 140 18.64 14.05 -12.46
CA GLN A 140 17.96 13.14 -11.52
C GLN A 140 17.04 12.16 -12.26
N MET A 141 16.29 12.60 -13.27
CA MET A 141 15.47 11.71 -14.10
C MET A 141 16.30 10.65 -14.82
N ASP A 142 17.47 11.04 -15.34
CA ASP A 142 18.39 10.10 -16.00
C ASP A 142 18.98 9.06 -15.05
N GLN A 143 19.12 9.40 -13.77
CA GLN A 143 19.61 8.50 -12.72
C GLN A 143 18.52 7.55 -12.16
N ILE A 144 17.26 7.71 -12.56
CA ILE A 144 16.18 6.83 -12.10
C ILE A 144 16.48 5.39 -12.52
N THR A 145 16.48 4.50 -11.52
CA THR A 145 16.61 3.06 -11.72
C THR A 145 15.30 2.51 -12.26
N PRO A 146 15.25 1.98 -13.50
CA PRO A 146 14.00 1.57 -14.10
C PRO A 146 13.62 0.17 -13.61
N CYS A 147 12.94 0.12 -12.46
CA CYS A 147 12.52 -1.10 -11.78
C CYS A 147 10.99 -1.21 -11.74
N LYS A 148 10.47 -2.43 -12.01
CA LYS A 148 9.03 -2.73 -12.02
C LYS A 148 8.32 -2.53 -10.67
N GLU A 149 9.08 -2.51 -9.58
CA GLU A 149 8.56 -2.35 -8.21
C GLU A 149 8.34 -0.88 -7.79
N THR A 150 8.73 0.08 -8.63
CA THR A 150 8.63 1.50 -8.30
C THR A 150 7.23 2.06 -8.57
N ALA A 151 6.80 3.06 -7.79
CA ALA A 151 5.53 3.74 -8.07
C ALA A 151 5.53 4.43 -9.46
N LEU A 152 6.68 4.96 -9.88
CA LEU A 152 6.82 5.58 -11.20
C LEU A 152 6.58 4.57 -12.34
N HIS A 153 7.05 3.33 -12.20
CA HIS A 153 6.77 2.30 -13.19
C HIS A 153 5.27 2.02 -13.31
N ALA A 154 4.58 1.78 -12.19
CA ALA A 154 3.13 1.57 -12.22
C ALA A 154 2.37 2.75 -12.83
N TYR A 155 2.81 3.98 -12.58
CA TYR A 155 2.23 5.19 -13.18
C TYR A 155 2.42 5.23 -14.71
N CYS A 156 3.66 5.06 -15.20
CA CYS A 156 3.95 5.15 -16.63
C CYS A 156 3.31 4.02 -17.44
N TYR A 157 3.14 2.83 -16.85
CA TYR A 157 2.48 1.70 -17.52
C TYR A 157 0.96 1.66 -17.31
N GLY A 158 0.42 2.47 -16.40
CA GLY A 158 -1.00 2.42 -16.02
C GLY A 158 -1.40 1.11 -15.34
N GLU A 159 -0.44 0.35 -14.81
CA GLU A 159 -0.65 -0.95 -14.18
C GLU A 159 -0.33 -0.89 -12.69
N ASN A 160 -1.35 -1.05 -11.84
CA ASN A 160 -1.16 -1.10 -10.40
C ASN A 160 -1.15 -2.54 -9.90
N LYS A 161 0.03 -3.04 -9.51
CA LYS A 161 0.15 -4.42 -9.02
C LYS A 161 -0.37 -4.57 -7.60
N SER A 162 -1.06 -5.67 -7.35
CA SER A 162 -1.34 -6.14 -6.00
C SER A 162 -0.05 -6.66 -5.35
N ARG A 163 0.07 -6.44 -4.05
CA ARG A 163 1.18 -6.86 -3.21
C ARG A 163 0.65 -7.70 -2.06
N GLU A 164 1.49 -8.58 -1.56
CA GLU A 164 1.24 -9.20 -0.27
C GLU A 164 1.27 -8.11 0.81
N GLY A 165 0.16 -7.99 1.54
CA GLY A 165 0.05 -7.10 2.68
C GLY A 165 1.00 -7.49 3.81
N LEU A 166 0.95 -6.73 4.90
CA LEU A 166 1.70 -7.11 6.09
C LEU A 166 1.04 -8.33 6.74
N LYS A 167 1.85 -9.19 7.36
CA LYS A 167 1.33 -10.29 8.18
C LYS A 167 0.62 -9.77 9.43
N HIS A 168 1.17 -8.71 9.99
CA HIS A 168 0.72 -8.10 11.24
C HIS A 168 0.63 -6.59 11.04
N TYR A 169 -0.46 -6.00 11.49
CA TYR A 169 -0.69 -4.57 11.44
C TYR A 169 -0.71 -4.00 12.85
N ILE A 170 -0.31 -2.74 13.00
CA ILE A 170 -0.49 -1.97 14.22
C ILE A 170 -1.26 -0.69 13.92
N PHE A 171 -2.09 -0.24 14.85
CA PHE A 171 -2.85 1.00 14.73
C PHE A 171 -2.74 1.83 16.02
N PRO A 172 -1.55 2.36 16.33
CA PRO A 172 -1.31 3.10 17.58
C PRO A 172 -2.05 4.45 17.63
N PHE A 173 -2.60 4.91 16.51
CA PHE A 173 -3.36 6.16 16.42
C PHE A 173 -4.82 5.87 16.10
N GLY A 174 -5.71 6.69 16.66
CA GLY A 174 -7.16 6.54 16.49
C GLY A 174 -7.59 6.35 15.04
N LEU A 175 -8.48 5.39 14.82
CA LEU A 175 -8.95 4.97 13.49
C LEU A 175 -10.44 4.65 13.47
N ASN A 176 -11.02 4.70 12.27
CA ASN A 176 -12.31 4.11 11.95
C ASN A 176 -12.15 2.99 10.90
N GLU A 177 -13.25 2.34 10.54
CA GLU A 177 -13.24 1.22 9.59
C GLU A 177 -12.67 1.59 8.20
N SER A 178 -13.05 2.75 7.65
CA SER A 178 -12.60 3.14 6.30
C SER A 178 -11.11 3.49 6.29
N GLN A 179 -10.61 4.10 7.37
CA GLN A 179 -9.18 4.35 7.58
C GLN A 179 -8.41 3.04 7.76
N MET A 180 -8.95 2.06 8.49
CA MET A 180 -8.33 0.72 8.61
C MET A 180 -8.12 0.10 7.24
N ARG A 181 -9.18 0.03 6.43
CA ARG A 181 -9.10 -0.49 5.05
C ARG A 181 -8.13 0.30 4.19
N ALA A 182 -8.07 1.62 4.35
CA ALA A 182 -7.15 2.47 3.60
C ALA A 182 -5.68 2.15 3.92
N VAL A 183 -5.35 1.87 5.19
CA VAL A 183 -4.01 1.43 5.59
C VAL A 183 -3.73 0.02 5.04
N GLU A 184 -4.64 -0.94 5.20
CA GLU A 184 -4.49 -2.30 4.65
C GLU A 184 -4.19 -2.25 3.14
N ASN A 185 -4.99 -1.50 2.38
CA ASN A 185 -4.83 -1.29 0.93
C ASN A 185 -3.51 -0.63 0.55
N ALA A 186 -2.98 0.27 1.40
CA ALA A 186 -1.70 0.93 1.16
C ALA A 186 -0.52 -0.04 1.19
N PHE A 187 -0.62 -1.13 1.95
CA PHE A 187 0.41 -2.18 2.00
C PHE A 187 0.18 -3.29 0.97
N SER A 188 -1.05 -3.53 0.54
CA SER A 188 -1.39 -4.56 -0.46
C SER A 188 -1.42 -4.06 -1.91
N SER A 189 -0.98 -2.83 -2.16
CA SER A 189 -0.98 -2.20 -3.50
C SER A 189 0.36 -1.52 -3.78
N GLN A 190 0.78 -1.50 -5.06
CA GLN A 190 1.97 -0.76 -5.48
C GLN A 190 1.76 0.76 -5.41
N ILE A 191 0.57 1.22 -5.79
CA ILE A 191 0.07 2.59 -5.60
C ILE A 191 -1.26 2.49 -4.87
N SER A 192 -1.46 3.32 -3.84
CA SER A 192 -2.75 3.45 -3.16
C SER A 192 -3.17 4.91 -3.15
N ILE A 193 -4.41 5.17 -3.57
CA ILE A 193 -5.01 6.50 -3.58
C ILE A 193 -6.07 6.50 -2.47
N ILE A 194 -5.87 7.36 -1.49
CA ILE A 194 -6.77 7.49 -0.34
C ILE A 194 -7.42 8.86 -0.40
N GLU A 195 -8.72 8.87 -0.62
CA GLU A 195 -9.51 10.09 -0.55
C GLU A 195 -10.06 10.27 0.88
N GLY A 196 -9.92 11.48 1.41
CA GLY A 196 -10.49 11.85 2.69
C GLY A 196 -11.11 13.24 2.60
N PRO A 197 -12.43 13.40 2.80
CA PRO A 197 -13.06 14.70 2.94
C PRO A 197 -12.45 15.57 4.05
N PRO A 198 -12.76 16.87 4.13
CA PRO A 198 -12.32 17.73 5.23
C PRO A 198 -12.73 17.13 6.59
N GLY A 199 -11.82 17.16 7.57
CA GLY A 199 -12.09 16.67 8.93
C GLY A 199 -12.05 15.14 9.12
N THR A 200 -11.88 14.33 8.09
CA THR A 200 -11.93 12.84 8.19
C THR A 200 -10.65 12.18 8.70
N GLY A 201 -9.81 12.91 9.45
CA GLY A 201 -8.62 12.34 10.09
C GLY A 201 -7.50 11.87 9.14
N LYS A 202 -7.32 12.52 7.98
CA LYS A 202 -6.25 12.18 7.00
C LYS A 202 -4.87 12.01 7.64
N THR A 203 -4.50 12.92 8.54
CA THR A 203 -3.20 12.85 9.24
C THR A 203 -3.09 11.57 10.09
N GLN A 204 -4.16 11.14 10.76
CA GLN A 204 -4.16 9.91 11.55
C GLN A 204 -3.94 8.67 10.66
N THR A 205 -4.55 8.64 9.47
CA THR A 205 -4.29 7.57 8.49
C THR A 205 -2.81 7.56 8.08
N ILE A 206 -2.21 8.72 7.80
CA ILE A 206 -0.78 8.85 7.46
C ILE A 206 0.09 8.31 8.60
N LEU A 207 -0.19 8.69 9.85
CA LEU A 207 0.56 8.22 11.02
C LEU A 207 0.48 6.69 11.19
N ASN A 208 -0.69 6.09 10.98
CA ASN A 208 -0.85 4.64 11.03
C ASN A 208 -0.08 3.93 9.90
N ILE A 209 -0.01 4.50 8.70
CA ILE A 209 0.85 3.98 7.62
C ILE A 209 2.32 4.04 8.05
N ILE A 210 2.78 5.19 8.57
CA ILE A 210 4.16 5.38 9.02
C ILE A 210 4.53 4.37 10.11
N ALA A 211 3.68 4.18 11.12
CA ALA A 211 3.94 3.23 12.21
C ALA A 211 4.22 1.81 11.70
N ASN A 212 3.41 1.34 10.75
CA ASN A 212 3.58 0.02 10.13
C ASN A 212 4.87 -0.07 9.26
N ILE A 213 5.29 1.02 8.62
CA ILE A 213 6.58 1.04 7.89
C ILE A 213 7.74 0.95 8.88
N LEU A 214 7.68 1.71 9.98
CA LEU A 214 8.77 1.77 10.97
C LEU A 214 8.92 0.46 11.74
N ILE A 215 7.83 -0.19 12.16
CA ILE A 215 7.89 -1.47 12.87
C ILE A 215 8.46 -2.60 11.99
N THR A 216 8.27 -2.50 10.67
CA THR A 216 8.88 -3.41 9.69
C THR A 216 10.32 -3.06 9.32
N LYS A 217 10.95 -2.12 10.07
CA LYS A 217 12.33 -1.65 9.90
C LYS A 217 12.62 -1.06 8.53
N LYS A 218 11.61 -0.44 7.90
CA LYS A 218 11.73 0.26 6.62
C LYS A 218 11.76 1.77 6.83
N SER A 219 12.26 2.49 5.83
CA SER A 219 12.23 3.95 5.79
C SER A 219 11.04 4.45 4.97
N VAL A 220 10.58 5.66 5.28
CA VAL A 220 9.49 6.35 4.59
C VAL A 220 9.91 7.77 4.25
N ALA A 221 9.59 8.21 3.03
CA ALA A 221 9.71 9.61 2.62
C ALA A 221 8.32 10.23 2.54
N ILE A 222 8.12 11.34 3.26
CA ILE A 222 6.85 12.10 3.25
C ILE A 222 7.08 13.34 2.40
N VAL A 223 6.29 13.48 1.34
CA VAL A 223 6.37 14.59 0.40
C VAL A 223 5.02 15.29 0.28
N SER A 224 5.05 16.60 0.08
CA SER A 224 3.87 17.42 -0.13
C SER A 224 4.25 18.67 -0.91
N ASN A 225 3.34 19.17 -1.74
CA ASN A 225 3.50 20.48 -2.36
C ASN A 225 3.34 21.63 -1.34
N ASN A 226 2.72 21.36 -0.18
CA ASN A 226 2.52 22.31 0.89
C ASN A 226 3.25 21.87 2.17
N ASN A 227 4.21 22.67 2.62
CA ASN A 227 5.00 22.44 3.84
C ASN A 227 4.12 22.26 5.09
N PHE A 228 2.96 22.93 5.17
CA PHE A 228 2.03 22.80 6.30
C PHE A 228 1.52 21.37 6.48
N ALA A 229 1.33 20.61 5.40
CA ALA A 229 0.85 19.23 5.50
C ALA A 229 1.89 18.29 6.14
N VAL A 230 3.18 18.52 5.84
CA VAL A 230 4.29 17.75 6.44
C VAL A 230 4.50 18.18 7.89
N GLU A 231 4.41 19.48 8.17
CA GLU A 231 4.55 20.01 9.53
C GLU A 231 3.45 19.47 10.45
N ASN A 232 2.21 19.38 9.99
CA ASN A 232 1.11 18.75 10.74
C ASN A 232 1.39 17.29 11.13
N VAL A 233 2.09 16.52 10.27
CA VAL A 233 2.49 15.15 10.59
C VAL A 233 3.58 15.17 11.66
N TYR A 234 4.58 16.05 11.52
CA TYR A 234 5.65 16.23 12.50
C TYR A 234 5.11 16.62 13.87
N GLU A 235 4.26 17.65 13.96
CA GLU A 235 3.63 18.10 15.20
C GLU A 235 2.85 16.98 15.88
N LYS A 236 2.13 16.15 15.12
CA LYS A 236 1.41 15.01 15.70
C LYS A 236 2.38 13.94 16.21
N MET A 237 3.43 13.61 15.48
CA MET A 237 4.44 12.66 15.97
C MET A 237 5.13 13.19 17.23
N ALA A 238 5.43 14.49 17.31
CA ALA A 238 5.99 15.14 18.50
C ALA A 238 5.05 15.05 19.70
N LYS A 239 3.72 15.18 19.51
CA LYS A 239 2.73 14.99 20.59
C LYS A 239 2.70 13.58 21.17
N TYR A 240 3.25 12.60 20.45
CA TYR A 240 3.40 11.22 20.91
C TYR A 240 4.86 10.89 21.28
N ASP A 241 5.73 11.90 21.39
CA ASP A 241 7.16 11.74 21.67
C ASP A 241 7.91 10.89 20.62
N LEU A 242 7.44 10.92 19.36
CA LEU A 242 8.00 10.17 18.22
C LEU A 242 8.71 11.05 17.19
N ASP A 243 8.94 12.34 17.49
CA ASP A 243 9.62 13.29 16.59
C ASP A 243 11.09 12.94 16.36
N TYR A 244 11.74 12.24 17.29
CA TYR A 244 13.11 11.73 17.13
C TYR A 244 13.29 10.75 15.96
N LEU A 245 12.19 10.19 15.44
CA LEU A 245 12.17 9.28 14.28
C LEU A 245 12.16 10.04 12.94
N ILE A 246 12.07 11.37 12.94
CA ILE A 246 11.82 12.17 11.75
C ILE A 246 13.03 13.05 11.41
N ALA A 247 13.44 13.03 10.14
CA ALA A 247 14.47 13.90 9.60
C ALA A 247 13.85 14.97 8.67
N LYS A 248 13.92 16.25 9.07
CA LYS A 248 13.47 17.38 8.23
C LYS A 248 14.57 17.76 7.22
N LEU A 249 14.52 17.20 6.01
CA LEU A 249 15.60 17.38 5.01
C LEU A 249 15.26 18.31 3.84
N GLY A 250 14.11 19.00 3.89
CA GLY A 250 13.56 19.76 2.74
C GLY A 250 14.34 21.02 2.32
N SER A 251 15.29 21.52 3.12
CA SER A 251 16.13 22.67 2.76
C SER A 251 17.58 22.46 3.18
N LYS A 252 18.51 23.24 2.61
CA LYS A 252 19.93 23.20 3.01
C LYS A 252 20.08 23.50 4.50
N ASP A 253 19.39 24.52 5.00
CA ASP A 253 19.46 24.93 6.39
C ASP A 253 18.84 23.89 7.33
N ASN A 254 17.71 23.28 6.95
CA ASN A 254 17.09 22.22 7.74
C ASN A 254 18.00 21.00 7.84
N ARG A 255 18.69 20.63 6.76
CA ARG A 255 19.68 19.55 6.79
C ARG A 255 20.84 19.88 7.73
N ILE A 256 21.41 21.09 7.62
CA ILE A 256 22.51 21.52 8.48
C ILE A 256 22.07 21.50 9.95
N ASN A 257 20.88 22.04 10.26
CA ASN A 257 20.34 22.08 11.61
C ASN A 257 20.06 20.69 12.17
N PHE A 258 19.52 19.79 11.34
CA PHE A 258 19.27 18.40 11.74
C PHE A 258 20.55 17.66 12.12
N PHE A 259 21.61 17.74 11.32
CA PHE A 259 22.88 17.08 11.63
C PHE A 259 23.65 17.75 12.78
N LYS A 260 23.44 19.04 13.03
CA LYS A 260 23.97 19.72 14.22
C LYS A 260 23.25 19.30 15.49
N ASN A 261 21.93 19.13 15.42
CA ASN A 261 21.06 18.84 16.55
C ASN A 261 20.38 17.48 16.34
N LEU A 262 21.17 16.41 16.32
CA LEU A 262 20.64 15.06 16.18
C LEU A 262 19.73 14.73 17.38
N PRO A 263 18.46 14.37 17.17
CA PRO A 263 17.58 14.00 18.25
C PRO A 263 18.12 12.75 18.95
N SER A 264 18.20 12.79 20.26
CA SER A 264 18.58 11.63 21.07
C SER A 264 17.42 10.64 21.11
N LYS A 265 17.70 9.36 20.84
CA LYS A 265 16.73 8.30 21.13
C LYS A 265 16.36 8.35 22.62
N PRO A 266 15.08 8.36 23.00
CA PRO A 266 14.66 8.23 24.39
C PRO A 266 15.32 6.99 25.01
N GLN A 267 15.74 7.07 26.28
CA GLN A 267 16.20 5.87 26.99
C GLN A 267 15.02 4.90 27.09
N GLU A 268 15.17 3.71 26.50
CA GLU A 268 14.20 2.64 26.65
C GLU A 268 14.20 2.25 28.12
N GLU A 269 13.08 2.43 28.81
CA GLU A 269 12.90 1.81 30.12
C GLU A 269 12.97 0.29 29.92
N ASP A 270 13.91 -0.38 30.58
CA ASP A 270 14.10 -1.84 30.54
C ASP A 270 12.84 -2.65 30.93
N SER A 271 11.78 -1.96 31.36
CA SER A 271 10.50 -2.53 31.83
C SER A 271 9.45 -2.71 30.73
N LEU A 272 9.75 -2.44 29.45
CA LEU A 272 8.79 -2.68 28.38
C LEU A 272 8.51 -4.18 28.24
N THR A 273 7.37 -4.63 28.78
CA THR A 273 6.82 -5.96 28.56
C THR A 273 6.73 -6.22 27.05
N LYS A 274 7.40 -7.28 26.59
CA LYS A 274 7.28 -7.73 25.21
C LYS A 274 5.84 -8.17 24.97
N ILE A 275 5.10 -7.38 24.20
CA ILE A 275 3.75 -7.73 23.76
C ILE A 275 3.89 -8.74 22.61
N ASP A 276 3.15 -9.84 22.69
CA ASP A 276 3.08 -10.79 21.58
C ASP A 276 2.28 -10.17 20.42
N VAL A 277 2.82 -10.26 19.22
CA VAL A 277 2.17 -9.77 18.00
C VAL A 277 0.85 -10.51 17.76
N ASN A 278 0.76 -11.78 18.13
CA ASN A 278 -0.49 -12.55 18.02
C ASN A 278 -1.60 -11.98 18.91
N GLU A 279 -1.25 -11.43 20.08
CA GLU A 279 -2.22 -10.78 20.97
C GLU A 279 -2.76 -9.50 20.32
N ILE A 280 -1.89 -8.74 19.66
CA ILE A 280 -2.29 -7.55 18.90
C ILE A 280 -3.26 -7.94 17.79
N ASP A 281 -2.97 -8.99 17.02
CA ASP A 281 -3.86 -9.45 15.95
C ASP A 281 -5.25 -9.84 16.48
N LEU A 282 -5.31 -10.59 17.58
CA LEU A 282 -6.57 -10.98 18.23
C LEU A 282 -7.39 -9.76 18.70
N ILE A 283 -6.72 -8.72 19.20
CA ILE A 283 -7.37 -7.46 19.58
C ILE A 283 -7.89 -6.73 18.34
N LEU A 284 -7.11 -6.71 17.26
CA LEU A 284 -7.47 -6.05 16.01
C LEU A 284 -8.67 -6.71 15.34
N GLU A 285 -8.78 -8.03 15.34
CA GLU A 285 -9.98 -8.71 14.83
C GLU A 285 -11.23 -8.28 15.60
N LYS A 286 -11.20 -8.29 16.93
CA LYS A 286 -12.32 -7.83 17.77
C LYS A 286 -12.65 -6.35 17.52
N LEU A 287 -11.64 -5.53 17.30
CA LEU A 287 -11.80 -4.10 17.03
C LEU A 287 -12.43 -3.88 15.65
N LYS A 288 -12.03 -4.66 14.64
CA LYS A 288 -12.61 -4.62 13.29
C LYS A 288 -14.11 -4.91 13.32
N ASP A 289 -14.53 -5.95 14.04
CA ASP A 289 -15.95 -6.27 14.21
C ASP A 289 -16.74 -5.14 14.85
N ARG A 290 -16.18 -4.52 15.90
CA ARG A 290 -16.81 -3.37 16.57
C ARG A 290 -16.94 -2.17 15.66
N LEU A 291 -15.92 -1.85 14.87
CA LEU A 291 -15.94 -0.73 13.93
C LEU A 291 -17.00 -0.93 12.84
N VAL A 292 -17.14 -2.14 12.31
CA VAL A 292 -18.19 -2.49 11.34
C VAL A 292 -19.58 -2.27 11.95
N ILE A 293 -19.80 -2.73 13.18
CA ILE A 293 -21.08 -2.54 13.88
C ILE A 293 -21.35 -1.06 14.12
N GLN A 294 -20.37 -0.28 14.57
CA GLN A 294 -20.51 1.16 14.78
C GLN A 294 -20.90 1.89 13.49
N ASN A 295 -20.27 1.56 12.37
CA ASN A 295 -20.62 2.14 11.07
C ASN A 295 -22.04 1.76 10.64
N LYS A 296 -22.46 0.50 10.85
CA LYS A 296 -23.85 0.08 10.57
C LYS A 296 -24.85 0.85 11.41
N VAL A 297 -24.57 1.05 12.70
CA VAL A 297 -25.41 1.86 13.60
C VAL A 297 -25.48 3.32 13.12
N ALA A 298 -24.36 3.91 12.72
CA ALA A 298 -24.33 5.28 12.19
C ALA A 298 -25.17 5.41 10.91
N LYS A 299 -25.06 4.45 9.99
CA LYS A 299 -25.84 4.42 8.74
C LYS A 299 -27.34 4.34 9.03
N LEU A 300 -27.76 3.40 9.87
CA LEU A 300 -29.18 3.25 10.23
C LEU A 300 -29.72 4.50 10.94
N LYS A 301 -28.93 5.16 11.78
CA LYS A 301 -29.32 6.43 12.41
C LYS A 301 -29.53 7.54 11.36
N SER A 302 -28.68 7.62 10.33
CA SER A 302 -28.85 8.56 9.22
C SER A 302 -30.14 8.27 8.47
N GLU A 303 -30.38 7.02 8.07
CA GLU A 303 -31.60 6.60 7.36
C GLU A 303 -32.86 6.91 8.18
N ILE A 304 -32.84 6.65 9.50
CA ILE A 304 -33.96 7.00 10.39
C ILE A 304 -34.17 8.52 10.44
N SER A 305 -33.10 9.30 10.43
CA SER A 305 -33.19 10.77 10.44
C SER A 305 -33.79 11.30 9.15
N GLU A 306 -33.35 10.78 8.00
CA GLU A 306 -33.89 11.13 6.68
C GLU A 306 -35.38 10.80 6.59
N LEU A 307 -35.78 9.58 6.98
CA LEU A 307 -37.18 9.17 7.01
C LEU A 307 -38.04 10.01 7.96
N ARG A 308 -37.48 10.46 9.09
CA ARG A 308 -38.19 11.38 10.01
C ARG A 308 -38.45 12.73 9.35
N ILE A 309 -37.45 13.29 8.67
CA ILE A 309 -37.57 14.56 7.95
C ILE A 309 -38.63 14.42 6.85
N GLU A 310 -38.58 13.36 6.03
CA GLU A 310 -39.59 13.10 5.00
C GLU A 310 -41.00 12.97 5.58
N LYS A 311 -41.15 12.26 6.70
CA LYS A 311 -42.43 12.13 7.40
C LYS A 311 -42.96 13.48 7.90
N GLU A 312 -42.09 14.34 8.43
CA GLU A 312 -42.48 15.69 8.84
C GLU A 312 -42.96 16.55 7.67
N TYR A 313 -42.25 16.51 6.54
CA TYR A 313 -42.68 17.19 5.31
C TYR A 313 -44.03 16.67 4.81
N LEU A 314 -44.22 15.34 4.78
CA LEU A 314 -45.48 14.74 4.37
C LEU A 314 -46.64 15.17 5.29
N ASN A 315 -46.41 15.20 6.60
CA ASN A 315 -47.41 15.64 7.57
C ASN A 315 -47.76 17.13 7.40
N LYS A 316 -46.77 17.97 7.09
CA LYS A 316 -47.00 19.40 6.82
C LYS A 316 -47.81 19.58 5.53
N TRP A 317 -47.41 18.90 4.46
CA TRP A 317 -48.14 18.91 3.19
C TRP A 317 -49.60 18.46 3.36
N HIS A 318 -49.86 17.42 4.16
CA HIS A 318 -51.22 16.95 4.44
C HIS A 318 -52.06 18.01 5.17
N LYS A 319 -51.49 18.74 6.13
CA LYS A 319 -52.18 19.84 6.82
C LYS A 319 -52.56 20.97 5.86
N GLU A 320 -51.71 21.26 4.87
CA GLU A 320 -51.93 22.29 3.87
C GLU A 320 -52.90 21.85 2.75
N ASN A 321 -53.12 20.54 2.59
CA ASN A 321 -53.97 19.95 1.55
C ASN A 321 -55.10 19.07 2.14
N PRO A 322 -55.99 19.61 2.99
CA PRO A 322 -57.00 18.82 3.72
C PRO A 322 -58.07 18.18 2.82
N LEU A 323 -58.20 18.61 1.56
CA LEU A 323 -59.13 18.03 0.58
C LEU A 323 -58.58 16.77 -0.11
N MET A 324 -57.28 16.47 0.05
CA MET A 324 -56.67 15.24 -0.43
C MET A 324 -56.89 14.12 0.60
N ASN A 325 -57.97 13.36 0.42
CA ASN A 325 -58.16 12.12 1.17
C ASN A 325 -57.20 11.06 0.62
N PHE A 326 -56.22 10.67 1.43
CA PHE A 326 -55.45 9.46 1.14
C PHE A 326 -56.40 8.27 1.09
N ILE A 327 -56.29 7.47 0.03
CA ILE A 327 -56.94 6.16 -0.01
C ILE A 327 -56.36 5.35 1.14
N ASP A 328 -57.20 4.83 2.05
CA ASP A 328 -56.72 3.97 3.13
C ASP A 328 -56.31 2.61 2.53
N ILE A 329 -55.02 2.49 2.21
CA ILE A 329 -54.45 1.29 1.58
C ILE A 329 -54.58 0.06 2.51
N LYS A 330 -54.84 0.25 3.83
CA LYS A 330 -55.10 -0.86 4.75
C LYS A 330 -56.30 -1.71 4.32
N ASN A 331 -57.29 -1.09 3.68
CA ASN A 331 -58.47 -1.79 3.16
C ASN A 331 -58.14 -2.72 1.98
N TYR A 332 -57.00 -2.50 1.32
CA TYR A 332 -56.57 -3.28 0.15
C TYR A 332 -55.63 -4.45 0.51
N ARG A 333 -55.31 -4.66 1.79
CA ARG A 333 -54.51 -5.80 2.31
C ARG A 333 -53.21 -6.08 1.53
N MET A 334 -52.59 -5.07 0.93
CA MET A 334 -51.36 -5.23 0.14
C MET A 334 -50.13 -5.29 1.06
N SER A 335 -49.14 -6.11 0.72
CA SER A 335 -47.83 -6.08 1.40
C SER A 335 -47.08 -4.80 1.04
N LEU A 336 -46.18 -4.34 1.92
CA LEU A 336 -45.33 -3.16 1.66
C LEU A 336 -44.55 -3.26 0.35
N SER A 337 -44.09 -4.46 -0.01
CA SER A 337 -43.41 -4.71 -1.31
C SER A 337 -44.32 -4.43 -2.51
N LYS A 338 -45.56 -4.96 -2.50
CA LYS A 338 -46.53 -4.74 -3.59
C LYS A 338 -46.97 -3.29 -3.70
N ILE A 339 -47.04 -2.57 -2.57
CA ILE A 339 -47.36 -1.13 -2.57
C ILE A 339 -46.22 -0.34 -3.24
N SER A 340 -44.97 -0.67 -2.91
CA SER A 340 -43.79 -0.07 -3.56
C SER A 340 -43.77 -0.34 -5.07
N ASP A 341 -44.01 -1.59 -5.48
CA ASP A 341 -44.07 -1.97 -6.89
C ASP A 341 -45.19 -1.23 -7.63
N LEU A 342 -46.35 -1.06 -6.99
CA LEU A 342 -47.46 -0.29 -7.53
C LEU A 342 -47.11 1.19 -7.70
N LEU A 343 -46.43 1.80 -6.73
CA LEU A 343 -45.97 3.19 -6.80
C LEU A 343 -44.94 3.39 -7.92
N VAL A 344 -43.98 2.47 -8.06
CA VAL A 344 -43.00 2.47 -9.16
C VAL A 344 -43.71 2.33 -10.51
N TYR A 345 -44.70 1.43 -10.60
CA TYR A 345 -45.50 1.24 -11.81
C TYR A 345 -46.31 2.49 -12.17
N ILE A 346 -46.98 3.12 -11.20
CA ILE A 346 -47.72 4.38 -11.41
C ILE A 346 -46.79 5.50 -11.88
N ASN A 347 -45.62 5.67 -11.25
CA ASN A 347 -44.64 6.67 -11.64
C ASN A 347 -44.06 6.40 -13.05
N SER A 348 -43.93 5.13 -13.45
CA SER A 348 -43.52 4.76 -14.82
C SER A 348 -44.59 5.11 -15.86
N LEU A 349 -45.86 5.09 -15.47
CA LEU A 349 -47.01 5.45 -16.30
C LEU A 349 -47.21 6.96 -16.40
N GLU A 350 -46.81 7.76 -15.42
CA GLU A 350 -46.92 9.23 -15.46
C GLU A 350 -46.15 9.84 -16.66
N LYS A 351 -45.18 9.10 -17.22
CA LYS A 351 -44.45 9.46 -18.45
C LYS A 351 -45.16 9.05 -19.76
N ARG A 352 -46.34 8.42 -19.72
CA ARG A 352 -47.09 7.93 -20.91
C ARG A 352 -48.61 8.12 -20.73
N ARG A 353 -49.35 8.28 -21.84
CA ARG A 353 -50.83 8.30 -21.78
C ARG A 353 -51.35 6.90 -21.42
N ILE A 354 -52.08 6.80 -20.32
CA ILE A 354 -52.63 5.52 -19.80
C ILE A 354 -53.71 4.98 -20.73
N SER A 355 -53.51 3.77 -21.24
CA SER A 355 -54.46 3.03 -22.08
C SER A 355 -55.56 2.32 -21.27
N LEU A 356 -56.70 2.03 -21.91
CA LEU A 356 -57.82 1.27 -21.30
C LEU A 356 -57.38 -0.11 -20.77
N LYS A 357 -56.43 -0.76 -21.46
CA LYS A 357 -55.87 -2.07 -21.06
C LYS A 357 -55.07 -1.98 -19.76
N GLU A 358 -54.37 -0.87 -19.53
CA GLU A 358 -53.63 -0.61 -18.29
C GLU A 358 -54.58 -0.30 -17.13
N ARG A 359 -55.68 0.43 -17.39
CA ARG A 359 -56.75 0.68 -16.39
C ARG A 359 -57.42 -0.61 -15.89
N VAL A 360 -57.66 -1.58 -16.77
CA VAL A 360 -58.19 -2.90 -16.37
C VAL A 360 -57.17 -3.69 -15.55
N ARG A 361 -55.87 -3.54 -15.86
CA ARG A 361 -54.78 -4.19 -15.10
C ARG A 361 -54.68 -3.64 -13.66
N PHE A 362 -54.94 -2.34 -13.44
CA PHE A 362 -55.04 -1.76 -12.10
C PHE A 362 -56.10 -2.43 -11.22
N VAL A 363 -57.29 -2.68 -11.77
CA VAL A 363 -58.39 -3.35 -11.05
C VAL A 363 -58.03 -4.80 -10.73
N SER A 364 -57.31 -5.48 -11.63
CA SER A 364 -56.83 -6.85 -11.35
C SER A 364 -55.76 -6.91 -10.26
N TYR A 365 -54.87 -5.92 -10.17
CA TYR A 365 -53.81 -5.87 -9.15
C TYR A 365 -54.35 -5.66 -7.73
N THR A 366 -55.50 -4.97 -7.59
CA THR A 366 -56.16 -4.70 -6.31
C THR A 366 -57.17 -5.79 -5.90
N HIS A 367 -57.76 -6.52 -6.86
CA HIS A 367 -58.76 -7.57 -6.57
C HIS A 367 -58.23 -9.00 -6.50
N LEU A 368 -57.03 -9.30 -6.99
CA LEU A 368 -56.53 -10.69 -7.08
C LEU A 368 -56.25 -11.39 -5.73
N ASP A 369 -56.26 -10.66 -4.59
CA ASP A 369 -56.10 -11.25 -3.25
C ASP A 369 -57.43 -11.42 -2.48
N VAL A 370 -58.57 -10.96 -3.01
CA VAL A 370 -59.88 -11.25 -2.39
C VAL A 370 -60.32 -12.70 -2.68
N TYR A 371 -59.89 -13.27 -3.81
CA TYR A 371 -60.30 -14.62 -4.23
C TYR A 371 -59.28 -15.74 -3.96
N LYS A 372 -58.02 -15.41 -3.59
CA LYS A 372 -56.98 -16.43 -3.35
C LYS A 372 -56.88 -16.95 -1.91
N ARG A 373 -57.81 -16.60 -1.02
CA ARG A 373 -57.89 -17.12 0.36
C ARG A 373 -59.24 -17.77 0.72
N GLN A 374 -60.06 -18.11 -0.27
CA GLN A 374 -61.32 -18.84 -0.05
C GLN A 374 -61.38 -20.19 -0.78
N ILE A 375 -60.24 -20.77 -1.14
CA ILE A 375 -60.13 -22.19 -1.54
C ILE A 375 -58.98 -22.82 -0.77
#